data_AF-A0A355QEC7-F1
#
_entry.id   AF-A0A355QEC7-F1
#
_cell.length_a   1.000
_cell.length_b   1.000
_cell.length_c   1.000
_cell.angle_alpha   90.00
_cell.angle_beta   90.00
_cell.angle_gamma   90.00
#
_symmetry.space_group_name_H-M   'P 1'
#
loop_
_entity.id
_entity.type
_entity.pdbx_description
1 polymer ?
#
loop_
_entity_poly.entity_id
_entity_poly.type
_entity_poly.pdbx_seq_one_letter_code
_entity_poly.pdbx_strand_id
1 'polypeptide(L)' 'SGAIQHWVGAMASKHILAINTDREANIVIRADWAVIGDLHNVIPAITEEVRRRRN' A
#
# COMPACT_ATOMS: atom_id res chain seq x y z
N SER A 1 -4.09 -7.89 7.73
CA SER A 1 -2.76 -8.19 8.28
C SER A 1 -1.77 -8.73 7.25
N GLY A 2 -2.21 -9.45 6.20
CA GLY A 2 -1.31 -10.08 5.23
C GLY A 2 -1.20 -11.58 5.49
N ALA A 3 -2.34 -12.28 5.53
CA ALA A 3 -2.35 -13.73 5.58
C ALA A 3 -1.49 -14.27 4.43
N ILE A 4 -0.68 -15.29 4.71
CA ILE A 4 0.31 -15.86 3.78
C ILE A 4 -0.28 -16.07 2.38
N GLN A 5 -1.55 -16.49 2.31
CA GLN A 5 -2.29 -16.72 1.07
C GLN A 5 -2.47 -15.46 0.22
N HIS A 6 -2.79 -14.31 0.82
CA HIS A 6 -2.91 -13.04 0.10
C HIS A 6 -1.52 -12.58 -0.38
N TRP A 7 -0.50 -12.74 0.45
CA TRP A 7 0.87 -12.37 0.07
C TRP A 7 1.38 -13.18 -1.13
N VAL A 8 1.15 -14.49 -1.15
CA VAL A 8 1.55 -15.36 -2.28
C VAL A 8 0.96 -14.89 -3.61
N GLY A 9 -0.28 -14.39 -3.61
CA GLY A 9 -0.88 -13.82 -4.82
C GLY A 9 -0.29 -12.45 -5.20
N ALA A 10 0.10 -11.63 -4.23
CA ALA A 10 0.58 -10.27 -4.47
C ALA A 10 2.08 -10.18 -4.82
N MET A 11 2.90 -11.10 -4.32
CA MET A 11 4.36 -11.00 -4.33
C MET A 11 5.02 -11.07 -5.72
N ALA A 12 4.28 -11.46 -6.76
CA ALA A 12 4.75 -11.44 -8.14
C ALA A 12 4.68 -10.03 -8.78
N SER A 13 4.08 -9.06 -8.10
CA SER A 13 3.99 -7.68 -8.58
C SER A 13 5.37 -7.04 -8.68
N LYS A 14 5.59 -6.21 -9.72
CA LYS A 14 6.85 -5.48 -9.89
C LYS A 14 7.13 -4.53 -8.71
N HIS A 15 6.09 -3.90 -8.19
CA HIS A 15 6.15 -3.03 -7.03
C HIS A 15 4.88 -3.18 -6.18
N ILE A 16 5.04 -3.11 -4.86
CA ILE A 16 3.99 -3.24 -3.86
C ILE A 16 4.05 -2.01 -2.93
N LEU A 17 2.96 -1.26 -2.88
CA LEU A 17 2.73 -0.17 -1.93
C LEU A 17 1.70 -0.63 -0.89
N ALA A 18 2.10 -0.72 0.37
CA ALA A 18 1.19 -1.00 1.47
C ALA A 18 0.64 0.29 2.09
N ILE A 19 -0.67 0.35 2.31
CA ILE A 19 -1.31 1.40 3.11
C ILE A 19 -2.00 0.69 4.28
N ASN A 20 -1.57 0.98 5.50
CA ASN A 20 -2.11 0.35 6.69
C ASN A 20 -1.98 1.27 7.91
N THR A 21 -2.88 1.15 8.88
CA THR A 21 -2.74 1.87 10.16
C THR A 21 -1.76 1.17 11.09
N ASP A 22 -1.56 -0.15 10.92
CA ASP A 22 -0.63 -0.96 11.70
C ASP A 22 0.73 -1.06 11.00
N ARG A 23 1.77 -0.54 11.67
CA ARG A 23 3.17 -0.58 11.19
C ARG A 23 3.78 -1.99 11.28
N GLU A 24 3.27 -2.83 12.17
CA GLU A 24 3.79 -4.18 12.39
C GLU A 24 3.11 -5.23 11.50
N ALA A 25 2.13 -4.83 10.70
CA ALA A 25 1.44 -5.72 9.77
C ALA A 25 2.42 -6.36 8.78
N ASN A 26 2.28 -7.67 8.56
CA ASN A 26 3.17 -8.45 7.68
C ASN A 26 3.28 -7.86 6.26
N ILE A 27 2.15 -7.38 5.71
CA ILE A 27 2.13 -6.72 4.40
C ILE A 27 2.96 -5.43 4.34
N VAL A 28 3.04 -4.68 5.44
CA VAL A 28 3.85 -3.45 5.54
C VAL A 28 5.32 -3.79 5.52
N ILE A 29 5.73 -4.83 6.26
CA ILE A 29 7.12 -5.27 6.35
C ILE A 29 7.64 -5.81 5.01
N ARG A 30 6.75 -6.41 4.19
CA ARG A 30 7.13 -7.05 2.93
C ARG A 30 6.98 -6.18 1.68
N ALA A 31 6.31 -5.03 1.78
CA ALA A 31 6.11 -4.12 0.65
C ALA A 31 7.39 -3.33 0.31
N ASP A 32 7.51 -2.87 -0.95
CA ASP A 32 8.60 -1.97 -1.35
C ASP A 32 8.48 -0.61 -0.66
N TRP A 33 7.25 -0.14 -0.50
CA TRP A 33 6.91 1.10 0.19
C TRP A 33 5.72 0.90 1.11
N ALA A 34 5.68 1.69 2.18
CA ALA A 34 4.56 1.70 3.11
C ALA A 34 4.15 3.11 3.51
N VAL A 35 2.84 3.34 3.59
CA VAL A 35 2.23 4.51 4.22
C VAL A 35 1.48 4.06 5.46
N ILE A 36 1.88 4.59 6.62
CA ILE A 36 1.19 4.33 7.88
C ILE A 36 0.09 5.36 8.07
N GLY A 37 -1.16 4.97 7.86
CA GLY A 37 -2.29 5.87 7.91
C GLY A 37 -3.61 5.22 7.50
N ASP A 38 -4.70 5.97 7.70
CA ASP A 38 -6.04 5.55 7.33
C ASP A 38 -6.22 5.54 5.80
N LEU A 39 -6.77 4.44 5.28
CA LEU A 39 -6.95 4.23 3.84
C LEU A 39 -7.84 5.30 3.20
N HIS A 40 -8.91 5.72 3.88
CA HIS A 40 -9.87 6.69 3.35
C HIS A 40 -9.32 8.10 3.30
N ASN A 41 -8.27 8.40 4.08
CA ASN A 41 -7.53 9.66 3.99
C ASN A 41 -6.43 9.61 2.94
N VAL A 42 -5.69 8.50 2.88
CA VAL A 42 -4.48 8.37 2.02
C VAL A 42 -4.84 8.23 0.54
N ILE A 43 -5.84 7.40 0.20
CA ILE A 43 -6.17 7.12 -1.21
C ILE A 43 -6.62 8.38 -1.99
N PRO A 44 -7.51 9.24 -1.46
CA PRO A 44 -7.90 10.46 -2.15
C PRO A 44 -6.71 11.38 -2.43
N ALA A 45 -5.83 11.61 -1.45
CA ALA A 45 -4.67 12.49 -1.59
C ALA A 45 -3.68 11.98 -2.66
N ILE A 46 -3.38 10.68 -2.67
CA ILE A 46 -2.51 10.08 -3.70
C ILE A 46 -3.17 10.21 -5.08
N THR A 47 -4.47 9.93 -5.17
CA THR A 47 -5.19 9.96 -6.45
C THR A 47 -5.22 11.38 -7.04
N GLU A 48 -5.43 12.39 -6.20
CA GLU A 48 -5.38 13.80 -6.60
C GLU A 48 -4.00 14.18 -7.15
N GLU A 49 -2.93 13.87 -6.42
CA GLU A 49 -1.57 14.20 -6.84
C GLU A 49 -1.16 13.49 -8.14
N VAL A 50 -1.54 12.21 -8.30
CA VAL A 50 -1.31 11.47 -9.56
C VAL A 50 -2.03 12.13 -10.73
N ARG A 51 -3.28 12.58 -10.54
CA ARG A 51 -4.02 13.31 -11.59
C ARG A 51 -3.35 14.64 -11.91
N ARG A 52 -2.92 15.38 -10.89
CA ARG A 52 -2.24 16.67 -11.06
C ARG A 52 -0.94 16.55 -11.86
N ARG A 53 -0.16 15.48 -11.66
CA ARG A 53 1.10 15.24 -12.40
C ARG A 53 0.91 14.69 -13.81
N ARG A 54 -0.25 14.11 -14.11
CA ARG A 54 -0.57 13.57 -15.45
C ARG A 54 -1.03 14.64 -16.44
N ASN A 55 -1.46 15.79 -15.92
CA ASN A 55 -1.83 16.98 -16.70
C ASN A 55 -0.68 17.98 -16.68
#